data_AF-A0AAW0F078-F1
#
_entry.id   AF-A0AAW0F078-F1
#
_cell.length_a   1.000
_cell.length_b   1.000
_cell.length_c   1.000
_cell.angle_alpha   90.00
_cell.angle_beta   90.00
_cell.angle_gamma   90.00
#
_symmetry.space_group_name_H-M   'P 1'
#
loop_
_entity.id
_entity.type
_entity.pdbx_description
1 polymer ?
#
loop_
_entity_poly.entity_id
_entity_poly.type
_entity_poly.pdbx_seq_one_letter_code
_entity_poly.pdbx_strand_id
1 'polypeptide(L)'
;MSSKKVLVVTGAVLASAALIGTIVVARSHKKPSDDEDDAFSSVPSTLPQAKRQVSPVPKGSTRSAESATKEVVPAPRNAAVEVVAASAKPGPTKKKGTPAPEEPKAPAVADPSVSLLDEALDEMEPARPSVVAEEPKAVTVAAAATAVAAPADSTDRKTFEHLGISMKVPEGWEVREELSPIPNVAMVTVWNPEFEHFADAEMPGAVPVIILSVEDIRGENLNLSEFKDRSKDLSMQQMLMMTGGVVQPVVRKDNSVQEGPFRHLLEYAQSMPPFFDLSVINLLEVRNGVAYVFQIMCKPQIMNQYRPIFMQLARNTVVTPMDSSSLGFFRVHTGEVCMDIDTTWNWSYPAAGSDASPHLAQFELASTVKREQITLFREDKVPTTDHKQRNEKVLGGVTIRSAFDGTQEKKTFTYNGYCLVVHPQQKAISYLSEAALVRAVKSVTPSSEAPRPKAGAAFITTEYGYSFDVIGSSRVVSTKLGNGTVVYAPKGIPADPTKAASPEETGPTVTIRIGKPETDPDCMGTIEEWTARIKEEAANGTITKIQVIQLKNQDCLTFLSKEMQEVSPSEKVEVVGKVFIFVRGGTTTLVRWESATGLWRKYERDMDAFLESFEFLEESA
;
A
#
# COMPACT_ATOMS: atom_id res chain seq x y z
N MET A 1 -22.88 31.49 18.68
CA MET A 1 -21.44 31.78 18.85
C MET A 1 -20.72 30.44 18.93
N SER A 2 -20.14 30.01 17.83
CA SER A 2 -19.48 28.71 17.66
C SER A 2 -17.98 28.94 17.85
N SER A 3 -17.41 28.32 18.88
CA SER A 3 -15.99 28.42 19.19
C SER A 3 -15.22 27.47 18.27
N LYS A 4 -14.69 28.00 17.16
CA LYS A 4 -13.68 27.32 16.34
C LYS A 4 -12.36 27.27 17.13
N LYS A 5 -12.23 26.33 18.06
CA LYS A 5 -10.93 25.84 18.50
C LYS A 5 -10.65 24.56 17.72
N VAL A 6 -9.97 24.73 16.59
CA VAL A 6 -9.34 23.64 15.85
C VAL A 6 -8.34 23.00 16.79
N LEU A 7 -8.66 21.78 17.26
CA LEU A 7 -7.77 20.95 18.05
C LEU A 7 -6.61 20.53 17.12
N VAL A 8 -5.57 21.36 17.05
CA VAL A 8 -4.27 20.98 16.49
C VAL A 8 -3.65 20.03 17.51
N VAL A 9 -4.02 18.75 17.45
CA VAL A 9 -3.28 17.68 18.12
C VAL A 9 -2.04 17.41 17.28
N THR A 10 -1.06 18.31 17.41
CA THR A 10 0.35 18.02 17.11
C THR A 10 0.86 17.05 18.15
N GLY A 11 0.45 15.79 18.03
CA GLY A 11 0.96 14.65 18.77
C GLY A 11 1.25 13.56 17.76
N ALA A 12 2.43 12.96 17.84
CA ALA A 12 2.84 11.84 16.98
C ALA A 12 1.73 10.77 16.97
N VAL A 13 0.96 10.72 15.89
CA VAL A 13 0.01 9.64 15.63
C VAL A 13 0.85 8.43 15.24
N LEU A 14 0.92 7.45 16.14
CA LEU A 14 1.61 6.17 15.97
C LEU A 14 0.80 5.23 15.06
N ALA A 15 0.44 5.67 13.85
CA ALA A 15 -0.11 4.74 12.87
C ALA A 15 0.99 3.74 12.48
N SER A 16 0.81 2.47 12.85
CA SER A 16 1.72 1.36 12.58
C SER A 16 1.74 0.92 11.10
N ALA A 17 1.71 1.88 10.15
CA ALA A 17 1.85 1.64 8.73
C ALA A 17 3.21 2.15 8.22
N ALA A 18 3.94 1.27 7.54
CA ALA A 18 5.32 1.50 7.13
C ALA A 18 5.40 2.53 5.99
N LEU A 19 6.48 3.29 6.02
CA LEU A 19 7.00 4.11 4.93
C LEU A 19 6.92 3.42 3.57
N ILE A 20 6.14 4.01 2.67
CA ILE A 20 6.57 4.21 1.29
C ILE A 20 6.36 5.69 0.96
N GLY A 21 7.42 6.48 1.19
CA GLY A 21 7.65 7.74 0.45
C GLY A 21 6.84 8.97 0.83
N THR A 22 6.87 9.43 2.08
CA THR A 22 6.77 10.87 2.41
C THR A 22 7.38 11.13 3.79
N ILE A 23 8.52 11.83 3.81
CA ILE A 23 9.17 12.33 5.04
C ILE A 23 8.56 13.70 5.33
N VAL A 24 7.82 13.83 6.43
CA VAL A 24 7.58 15.15 7.06
C VAL A 24 7.87 14.98 8.54
N VAL A 25 9.06 15.40 8.96
CA VAL A 25 9.45 15.49 10.36
C VAL A 25 9.16 16.91 10.84
N ALA A 26 8.04 17.12 11.51
CA ALA A 26 7.76 18.39 12.17
C ALA A 26 8.57 18.50 13.47
N ARG A 27 9.60 19.35 13.51
CA ARG A 27 10.20 19.86 14.77
C ARG A 27 9.57 21.20 15.13
N SER A 28 9.14 21.32 16.39
CA SER A 28 8.57 22.52 16.99
C SER A 28 9.57 23.68 16.99
N HIS A 29 9.23 24.80 16.34
CA HIS A 29 9.91 26.08 16.57
C HIS A 29 9.37 26.72 17.86
N LYS A 30 10.25 26.86 18.85
CA LYS A 30 10.05 27.74 19.99
C LYS A 30 10.32 29.18 19.51
N LYS A 31 9.30 30.05 19.53
CA LYS A 31 9.47 31.50 19.36
C LYS A 31 10.38 32.04 20.47
N PRO A 32 11.43 32.83 20.17
CA PRO A 32 11.89 33.85 21.10
C PRO A 32 10.97 35.06 20.96
N SER A 33 10.44 35.52 22.09
CA SER A 33 9.82 36.83 22.24
C SER A 33 10.86 37.93 22.05
N ASP A 34 10.49 38.99 21.34
CA ASP A 34 11.19 40.27 21.30
C ASP A 34 11.24 40.91 22.70
N ASP A 35 12.37 41.55 23.00
CA ASP A 35 12.45 42.88 23.63
C ASP A 35 13.89 43.47 23.44
N GLU A 36 13.92 44.61 22.72
CA GLU A 36 14.78 45.81 22.81
C GLU A 36 16.34 45.64 22.81
N ASP A 37 17.19 46.38 22.08
CA ASP A 37 17.18 47.81 21.72
C ASP A 37 18.27 48.12 20.64
N ASP A 38 18.12 49.29 20.03
CA ASP A 38 19.13 50.17 19.41
C ASP A 38 19.69 49.95 17.97
N ALA A 39 19.15 50.78 17.08
CA ALA A 39 19.82 51.81 16.27
C ALA A 39 21.15 51.49 15.52
N PHE A 40 21.13 51.61 14.18
CA PHE A 40 21.86 52.66 13.45
C PHE A 40 21.53 52.68 11.95
N SER A 41 21.36 53.89 11.42
CA SER A 41 20.98 54.23 10.06
C SER A 41 22.14 54.18 9.04
N SER A 42 21.73 54.09 7.76
CA SER A 42 22.28 54.76 6.56
C SER A 42 23.19 53.99 5.57
N VAL A 43 22.75 54.09 4.30
CA VAL A 43 23.42 53.88 3.01
C VAL A 43 24.24 55.17 2.72
N PRO A 44 25.44 55.19 2.06
CA PRO A 44 25.51 55.01 0.59
C PRO A 44 26.80 54.47 -0.08
N SER A 45 26.55 53.82 -1.24
CA SER A 45 27.29 53.77 -2.53
C SER A 45 28.83 53.79 -2.57
N THR A 46 29.42 52.88 -3.37
CA THR A 46 30.22 53.22 -4.58
C THR A 46 30.66 51.99 -5.40
N LEU A 47 30.47 52.10 -6.73
CA LEU A 47 31.12 51.37 -7.83
C LEU A 47 32.62 51.73 -7.91
N PRO A 48 33.52 50.95 -8.57
CA PRO A 48 33.69 51.12 -10.03
C PRO A 48 34.20 49.92 -10.88
N GLN A 49 33.74 49.99 -12.14
CA GLN A 49 34.46 49.83 -13.42
C GLN A 49 34.84 48.47 -14.03
N ALA A 50 34.53 48.43 -15.33
CA ALA A 50 34.66 47.38 -16.32
C ALA A 50 36.02 47.35 -17.03
N LYS A 51 36.34 46.20 -17.66
CA LYS A 51 37.13 46.15 -18.89
C LYS A 51 36.65 45.02 -19.81
N ARG A 52 36.32 45.40 -21.05
CA ARG A 52 36.03 44.56 -22.21
C ARG A 52 37.30 43.85 -22.70
N GLN A 53 37.15 42.65 -23.24
CA GLN A 53 37.84 42.23 -24.46
C GLN A 53 37.00 41.21 -25.26
N VAL A 54 37.07 41.33 -26.59
CA VAL A 54 36.18 40.77 -27.61
C VAL A 54 36.94 39.75 -28.45
N SER A 55 36.37 38.54 -28.61
CA SER A 55 36.33 37.59 -29.76
C SER A 55 37.63 37.20 -30.52
N PRO A 56 37.69 36.17 -31.42
CA PRO A 56 36.59 35.41 -32.07
C PRO A 56 36.79 33.87 -32.28
N VAL A 57 35.73 33.25 -32.81
CA VAL A 57 35.62 31.87 -33.36
C VAL A 57 36.38 31.72 -34.69
N PRO A 58 36.85 30.52 -35.11
CA PRO A 58 36.27 29.92 -36.32
C PRO A 58 36.16 28.37 -36.36
N LYS A 59 35.01 27.91 -36.90
CA LYS A 59 34.71 26.81 -37.87
C LYS A 59 35.56 25.52 -37.98
N GLY A 60 34.84 24.39 -38.15
CA GLY A 60 35.21 23.22 -38.98
C GLY A 60 34.82 21.88 -38.32
N SER A 61 33.71 21.20 -38.69
CA SER A 61 33.55 20.24 -39.80
C SER A 61 34.58 19.10 -39.82
N THR A 62 34.21 17.87 -39.42
CA THR A 62 34.21 16.67 -40.28
C THR A 62 33.71 15.42 -39.55
N ARG A 63 33.34 14.43 -40.36
CA ARG A 63 32.57 13.22 -40.15
C ARG A 63 33.51 12.00 -40.24
N SER A 64 32.97 10.82 -39.90
CA SER A 64 33.45 9.44 -40.18
C SER A 64 34.33 8.80 -39.10
N ALA A 65 33.87 7.74 -38.42
CA ALA A 65 33.60 6.35 -38.85
C ALA A 65 34.90 5.51 -38.80
N GLU A 66 34.94 4.51 -37.92
CA GLU A 66 35.14 3.06 -38.18
C GLU A 66 36.31 2.63 -37.26
N SER A 67 36.48 1.42 -36.75
CA SER A 67 35.75 0.15 -36.71
C SER A 67 36.51 -0.76 -35.72
N ALA A 68 35.84 -1.80 -35.21
CA ALA A 68 36.33 -3.18 -34.96
C ALA A 68 37.68 -3.39 -34.20
N THR A 69 37.86 -4.32 -33.25
CA THR A 69 37.38 -5.72 -33.20
C THR A 69 37.82 -6.36 -31.86
N LYS A 70 36.98 -7.28 -31.35
CA LYS A 70 37.27 -8.54 -30.62
C LYS A 70 38.55 -8.70 -29.80
N GLU A 71 38.40 -9.12 -28.53
CA GLU A 71 39.01 -10.37 -28.06
C GLU A 71 38.26 -10.97 -26.85
N VAL A 72 38.42 -12.28 -26.70
CA VAL A 72 37.58 -13.26 -26.01
C VAL A 72 38.46 -14.00 -24.99
N VAL A 73 38.05 -14.03 -23.70
CA VAL A 73 38.25 -15.12 -22.69
C VAL A 73 39.71 -15.30 -22.18
N PRO A 74 40.03 -15.98 -21.04
CA PRO A 74 39.25 -16.56 -19.93
C PRO A 74 39.67 -16.11 -18.50
N ALA A 75 38.90 -16.60 -17.53
CA ALA A 75 39.22 -16.71 -16.10
C ALA A 75 40.51 -17.52 -15.77
N PRO A 76 41.02 -17.44 -14.53
CA PRO A 76 41.80 -18.51 -13.94
C PRO A 76 41.12 -19.15 -12.71
N ARG A 77 41.07 -20.49 -12.73
CA ARG A 77 41.05 -21.38 -11.57
C ARG A 77 42.51 -21.68 -11.18
N ASN A 78 42.77 -21.91 -9.89
CA ASN A 78 43.75 -22.88 -9.36
C ASN A 78 43.23 -23.31 -7.97
N ALA A 79 42.81 -24.57 -7.79
CA ALA A 79 43.61 -25.76 -7.43
C ALA A 79 43.96 -25.76 -5.92
N ALA A 80 43.22 -26.49 -5.08
CA ALA A 80 43.28 -27.94 -4.81
C ALA A 80 44.44 -28.34 -3.88
N VAL A 81 44.11 -28.90 -2.71
CA VAL A 81 44.87 -29.96 -2.06
C VAL A 81 43.91 -31.01 -1.50
N GLU A 82 44.31 -32.24 -1.73
CA GLU A 82 43.73 -33.58 -1.68
C GLU A 82 43.61 -34.25 -0.30
N VAL A 83 42.56 -35.09 -0.18
CA VAL A 83 42.55 -36.54 0.23
C VAL A 83 42.76 -36.82 1.73
N VAL A 84 41.91 -37.62 2.40
CA VAL A 84 41.91 -39.09 2.40
C VAL A 84 40.51 -39.70 2.61
N ALA A 85 40.21 -40.71 1.81
CA ALA A 85 39.04 -41.60 1.88
C ALA A 85 39.24 -42.77 2.85
N ALA A 86 38.16 -43.26 3.46
CA ALA A 86 37.97 -44.70 3.73
C ALA A 86 36.48 -45.04 3.93
N SER A 87 35.93 -45.79 2.98
CA SER A 87 34.65 -46.50 3.06
C SER A 87 34.75 -47.73 3.97
N ALA A 88 33.69 -48.04 4.74
CA ALA A 88 33.14 -49.39 4.90
C ALA A 88 31.82 -49.40 5.71
N LYS A 89 30.76 -49.95 5.12
CA LYS A 89 29.67 -50.72 5.76
C LYS A 89 29.87 -52.20 5.34
N PRO A 90 29.20 -53.26 5.87
CA PRO A 90 28.07 -53.32 6.82
C PRO A 90 28.17 -54.44 7.91
N GLY A 91 27.16 -54.57 8.78
CA GLY A 91 26.68 -55.89 9.25
C GLY A 91 26.58 -56.16 10.76
N PRO A 92 25.75 -57.13 11.21
CA PRO A 92 24.84 -56.98 12.37
C PRO A 92 25.03 -58.00 13.51
N THR A 93 24.51 -57.75 14.73
CA THR A 93 24.09 -58.83 15.66
C THR A 93 23.16 -58.38 16.80
N LYS A 94 22.13 -59.21 17.06
CA LYS A 94 21.13 -59.15 18.16
C LYS A 94 21.62 -59.83 19.45
N LYS A 95 21.13 -59.38 20.62
CA LYS A 95 20.67 -60.15 21.83
C LYS A 95 20.33 -59.14 22.95
N LYS A 96 19.07 -58.82 23.27
CA LYS A 96 18.00 -59.50 24.08
C LYS A 96 18.28 -59.56 25.60
N GLY A 97 17.56 -58.73 26.36
CA GLY A 97 17.35 -58.79 27.82
C GLY A 97 16.38 -57.69 28.29
N THR A 98 15.22 -58.06 28.82
CA THR A 98 14.11 -57.23 29.42
C THR A 98 13.97 -57.63 30.92
N PRO A 99 13.20 -56.98 31.83
CA PRO A 99 12.38 -55.74 31.74
C PRO A 99 12.42 -54.73 32.94
N ALA A 100 11.96 -53.49 32.67
CA ALA A 100 11.09 -52.52 33.43
C ALA A 100 11.28 -52.27 34.97
N PRO A 101 11.03 -51.04 35.50
CA PRO A 101 9.76 -50.31 35.37
C PRO A 101 9.85 -48.82 34.93
N GLU A 102 8.69 -48.31 34.54
CA GLU A 102 8.36 -47.03 33.89
C GLU A 102 8.31 -45.82 34.81
N GLU A 103 8.61 -44.62 34.25
CA GLU A 103 7.80 -43.38 34.22
C GLU A 103 8.66 -42.17 33.74
N PRO A 104 8.11 -41.05 33.23
CA PRO A 104 7.09 -40.88 32.20
C PRO A 104 7.67 -40.17 30.94
N LYS A 105 7.04 -40.41 29.78
CA LYS A 105 7.37 -39.75 28.50
C LYS A 105 7.08 -38.24 28.54
N ALA A 106 8.09 -37.44 28.17
CA ALA A 106 7.89 -36.07 27.73
C ALA A 106 7.01 -36.03 26.46
N PRO A 107 6.11 -35.04 26.29
CA PRO A 107 5.31 -34.92 25.09
C PRO A 107 6.22 -34.59 23.90
N ALA A 108 5.96 -35.29 22.80
CA ALA A 108 6.64 -35.09 21.53
C ALA A 108 6.51 -33.64 21.08
N VAL A 109 7.63 -33.06 20.65
CA VAL A 109 7.67 -31.78 19.94
C VAL A 109 6.73 -31.91 18.74
N ALA A 110 5.64 -31.15 18.77
CA ALA A 110 4.73 -31.04 17.65
C ALA A 110 5.49 -30.48 16.44
N ASP A 111 5.34 -31.17 15.31
CA ASP A 111 5.98 -30.82 14.05
C ASP A 111 5.46 -29.45 13.59
N PRO A 112 6.31 -28.41 13.43
CA PRO A 112 5.88 -27.06 13.07
C PRO A 112 5.15 -26.99 11.72
N SER A 113 5.30 -28.03 10.88
CA SER A 113 4.58 -28.17 9.62
C SER A 113 3.09 -28.48 9.78
N VAL A 114 2.68 -29.11 10.89
CA VAL A 114 1.26 -29.42 11.18
C VAL A 114 0.55 -28.18 11.72
N SER A 115 1.23 -27.38 12.56
CA SER A 115 0.69 -26.13 13.09
C SER A 115 0.39 -25.09 11.99
N LEU A 116 1.21 -25.03 10.93
CA LEU A 116 1.01 -24.12 9.80
C LEU A 116 -0.16 -24.56 8.89
N LEU A 117 -0.48 -25.85 8.86
CA LEU A 117 -1.61 -26.39 8.10
C LEU A 117 -2.93 -26.22 8.85
N ASP A 118 -2.92 -26.40 10.17
CA ASP A 118 -4.09 -26.18 11.02
C ASP A 118 -4.48 -24.69 11.05
N GLU A 119 -3.49 -23.78 11.08
CA GLU A 119 -3.73 -22.34 11.00
C GLU A 119 -4.25 -21.90 9.62
N ALA A 120 -3.81 -22.54 8.52
CA ALA A 120 -4.33 -22.29 7.18
C ALA A 120 -5.76 -22.85 6.96
N LEU A 121 -6.17 -23.85 7.75
CA LEU A 121 -7.51 -24.45 7.70
C LEU A 121 -8.54 -23.66 8.52
N ASP A 122 -8.14 -23.11 9.67
CA ASP A 122 -8.98 -22.22 10.49
C ASP A 122 -9.33 -20.92 9.76
N GLU A 123 -8.52 -20.49 8.79
CA GLU A 123 -8.82 -19.32 7.94
C GLU A 123 -9.77 -19.60 6.77
N MET A 124 -10.03 -20.87 6.43
CA MET A 124 -10.90 -21.24 5.30
C MET A 124 -12.35 -21.57 5.70
N GLU A 125 -12.68 -21.66 6.99
CA GLU A 125 -14.05 -21.94 7.43
C GLU A 125 -14.74 -20.68 7.99
N PRO A 126 -15.86 -20.20 7.41
CA PRO A 126 -16.72 -19.29 8.12
C PRO A 126 -17.34 -20.04 9.31
N ALA A 127 -17.05 -19.57 10.53
CA ALA A 127 -17.53 -20.14 11.78
C ALA A 127 -19.02 -20.52 11.71
N ARG A 128 -19.32 -21.81 11.65
CA ARG A 128 -20.70 -22.30 11.85
C ARG A 128 -21.04 -22.23 13.34
N PRO A 129 -22.20 -21.69 13.72
CA PRO A 129 -22.68 -21.88 15.08
C PRO A 129 -22.92 -23.37 15.32
N SER A 130 -22.37 -23.88 16.42
CA SER A 130 -22.51 -25.25 16.87
C SER A 130 -23.97 -25.54 17.24
N VAL A 131 -24.67 -26.31 16.40
CA VAL A 131 -25.96 -26.91 16.75
C VAL A 131 -25.77 -28.41 16.89
N VAL A 132 -26.16 -28.91 18.06
CA VAL A 132 -26.11 -30.31 18.49
C VAL A 132 -26.90 -31.19 17.51
N ALA A 133 -26.34 -32.38 17.27
CA ALA A 133 -26.80 -33.38 16.32
C ALA A 133 -28.22 -33.92 16.59
N GLU A 134 -29.02 -34.04 15.52
CA GLU A 134 -30.01 -35.11 15.35
C GLU A 134 -30.09 -35.50 13.86
N GLU A 135 -29.98 -36.80 13.59
CA GLU A 135 -29.96 -37.45 12.27
C GLU A 135 -31.40 -37.70 11.70
N PRO A 136 -31.58 -38.11 10.43
CA PRO A 136 -32.35 -37.33 9.47
C PRO A 136 -33.72 -37.94 9.08
N LYS A 137 -34.63 -37.08 8.59
CA LYS A 137 -35.72 -37.48 7.69
C LYS A 137 -35.68 -36.68 6.40
N ALA A 138 -35.63 -37.40 5.29
CA ALA A 138 -35.58 -36.89 3.93
C ALA A 138 -36.87 -36.16 3.51
N VAL A 139 -36.74 -34.97 2.90
CA VAL A 139 -37.70 -34.42 1.92
C VAL A 139 -36.94 -33.59 0.87
N THR A 140 -37.26 -33.86 -0.39
CA THR A 140 -36.73 -33.27 -1.63
C THR A 140 -37.34 -31.90 -1.99
N VAL A 141 -36.48 -31.02 -2.52
CA VAL A 141 -36.66 -29.96 -3.54
C VAL A 141 -37.48 -28.70 -3.19
N ALA A 142 -36.78 -27.56 -3.10
CA ALA A 142 -37.11 -26.33 -3.83
C ALA A 142 -35.91 -25.35 -3.80
N ALA A 143 -35.54 -24.84 -4.98
CA ALA A 143 -34.55 -23.79 -5.13
C ALA A 143 -35.09 -22.48 -4.53
N ALA A 144 -34.39 -21.94 -3.53
CA ALA A 144 -34.62 -20.60 -3.00
C ALA A 144 -33.26 -19.89 -2.94
N ALA A 145 -33.18 -18.76 -3.64
CA ALA A 145 -32.07 -17.83 -3.58
C ALA A 145 -31.81 -17.46 -2.13
N THR A 146 -30.60 -17.73 -1.64
CA THR A 146 -30.14 -17.32 -0.31
C THR A 146 -29.96 -15.82 -0.32
N ALA A 147 -31.02 -15.09 0.02
CA ALA A 147 -30.92 -13.73 0.49
C ALA A 147 -30.00 -13.72 1.70
N VAL A 148 -28.93 -12.94 1.62
CA VAL A 148 -28.03 -12.61 2.72
C VAL A 148 -28.91 -12.17 3.89
N ALA A 149 -28.81 -12.88 5.01
CA ALA A 149 -29.46 -12.47 6.24
C ALA A 149 -28.91 -11.08 6.61
N ALA A 150 -29.77 -10.06 6.50
CA ALA A 150 -29.49 -8.74 7.02
C ALA A 150 -29.19 -8.87 8.52
N PRO A 151 -28.05 -8.35 9.04
CA PRO A 151 -27.83 -8.34 10.46
C PRO A 151 -28.85 -7.42 11.13
N ALA A 152 -29.47 -7.91 12.19
CA ALA A 152 -30.32 -7.13 13.07
C ALA A 152 -29.56 -5.92 13.65
N ASP A 153 -30.26 -4.79 13.79
CA ASP A 153 -29.85 -3.47 14.31
C ASP A 153 -28.73 -2.73 13.56
N SER A 154 -29.07 -2.18 12.37
CA SER A 154 -28.23 -1.25 11.61
C SER A 154 -28.38 0.23 12.00
N THR A 155 -29.34 0.59 12.86
CA THR A 155 -29.69 2.00 13.13
C THR A 155 -28.76 2.75 14.09
N ASP A 156 -27.92 2.05 14.85
CA ASP A 156 -27.05 2.63 15.90
C ASP A 156 -25.54 2.42 15.63
N ARG A 157 -25.18 2.11 14.38
CA ARG A 157 -23.77 1.90 13.96
C ARG A 157 -23.38 2.96 12.95
N LYS A 158 -22.17 3.53 13.11
CA LYS A 158 -21.55 4.32 12.05
C LYS A 158 -20.84 3.37 11.09
N THR A 159 -21.24 3.40 9.82
CA THR A 159 -20.69 2.55 8.77
C THR A 159 -19.77 3.35 7.86
N PHE A 160 -18.61 2.79 7.55
CA PHE A 160 -17.67 3.29 6.55
C PHE A 160 -17.54 2.21 5.47
N GLU A 161 -18.41 2.28 4.46
CA GLU A 161 -18.57 1.22 3.46
C GLU A 161 -17.29 0.97 2.66
N HIS A 162 -16.58 2.03 2.27
CA HIS A 162 -15.33 1.96 1.51
C HIS A 162 -14.16 1.35 2.30
N LEU A 163 -14.28 1.27 3.62
CA LEU A 163 -13.30 0.65 4.51
C LEU A 163 -13.69 -0.77 4.93
N GLY A 164 -14.93 -1.19 4.62
CA GLY A 164 -15.49 -2.47 5.06
C GLY A 164 -15.67 -2.55 6.57
N ILE A 165 -15.96 -1.42 7.25
CA ILE A 165 -16.14 -1.40 8.71
C ILE A 165 -17.48 -0.79 9.13
N SER A 166 -18.01 -1.27 10.25
CA SER A 166 -19.04 -0.56 11.00
C SER A 166 -18.73 -0.60 12.48
N MET A 167 -18.97 0.51 13.18
CA MET A 167 -18.61 0.65 14.58
C MET A 167 -19.78 1.19 15.38
N LYS A 168 -20.02 0.58 16.54
CA LYS A 168 -20.91 1.11 17.57
C LYS A 168 -20.08 1.71 18.70
N VAL A 169 -20.27 3.00 18.96
CA VAL A 169 -19.60 3.72 20.04
C VAL A 169 -20.58 3.97 21.20
N PRO A 170 -20.11 4.11 22.45
CA PRO A 170 -20.96 4.48 23.58
C PRO A 170 -21.65 5.84 23.37
N GLU A 171 -22.74 6.07 24.10
CA GLU A 171 -23.42 7.37 24.08
C GLU A 171 -22.46 8.49 24.49
N GLY A 172 -22.51 9.62 23.78
CA GLY A 172 -21.63 10.77 23.98
C GLY A 172 -20.25 10.65 23.32
N TRP A 173 -19.89 9.48 22.78
CA TRP A 173 -18.65 9.31 22.01
C TRP A 173 -18.87 9.62 20.54
N GLU A 174 -17.82 10.09 19.89
CA GLU A 174 -17.83 10.42 18.48
C GLU A 174 -16.83 9.55 17.71
N VAL A 175 -17.14 9.31 16.45
CA VAL A 175 -16.28 8.56 15.52
C VAL A 175 -16.27 9.27 14.17
N ARG A 176 -15.09 9.47 13.58
CA ARG A 176 -14.92 10.16 12.29
C ARG A 176 -13.73 9.60 11.55
N GLU A 177 -13.80 9.68 10.23
CA GLU A 177 -12.64 9.45 9.38
C GLU A 177 -11.79 10.73 9.34
N GLU A 178 -10.48 10.55 9.43
CA GLU A 178 -9.48 11.62 9.36
C GLU A 178 -8.62 11.43 8.12
N LEU A 179 -8.15 12.54 7.55
CA LEU A 179 -7.26 12.50 6.40
C LEU A 179 -5.95 11.82 6.78
N SER A 180 -5.66 10.69 6.14
CA SER A 180 -4.38 10.02 6.28
C SER A 180 -3.30 10.76 5.49
N PRO A 181 -2.10 10.96 6.07
CA PRO A 181 -0.95 11.44 5.31
C PRO A 181 -0.39 10.38 4.33
N ILE A 182 -0.84 9.13 4.45
CA ILE A 182 -0.40 8.00 3.65
C ILE A 182 -1.52 7.60 2.66
N PRO A 183 -1.28 7.65 1.33
CA PRO A 183 -2.32 7.44 0.32
C PRO A 183 -3.00 6.06 0.33
N ASN A 184 -2.37 5.03 0.90
CA ASN A 184 -2.93 3.69 0.97
C ASN A 184 -3.52 3.31 2.33
N VAL A 185 -3.70 4.30 3.21
CA VAL A 185 -4.21 4.11 4.58
C VAL A 185 -5.41 5.02 4.81
N ALA A 186 -6.44 4.51 5.47
CA ALA A 186 -7.53 5.28 6.06
C ALA A 186 -7.35 5.32 7.58
N MET A 187 -7.73 6.43 8.22
CA MET A 187 -7.73 6.54 9.68
C MET A 187 -9.12 6.88 10.19
N VAL A 188 -9.64 6.08 11.11
CA VAL A 188 -10.89 6.35 11.81
C VAL A 188 -10.59 6.59 13.28
N THR A 189 -10.82 7.81 13.74
CA THR A 189 -10.57 8.24 15.11
C THR A 189 -11.85 8.12 15.92
N VAL A 190 -11.73 7.56 17.13
CA VAL A 190 -12.79 7.42 18.12
C VAL A 190 -12.41 8.26 19.33
N TRP A 191 -13.29 9.14 19.78
CA TRP A 191 -12.98 9.99 20.93
C TRP A 191 -14.21 10.26 21.80
N ASN A 192 -13.95 10.55 23.07
CA ASN A 192 -14.94 11.08 24.00
C ASN A 192 -14.60 12.56 24.26
N PRO A 193 -15.50 13.50 23.95
CA PRO A 193 -15.30 14.92 24.26
C PRO A 193 -14.99 15.22 25.73
N GLU A 194 -15.41 14.34 26.67
CA GLU A 194 -15.10 14.50 28.09
C GLU A 194 -13.59 14.41 28.39
N PHE A 195 -12.81 13.68 27.58
CA PHE A 195 -11.37 13.57 27.80
C PHE A 195 -10.63 14.90 27.58
N GLU A 196 -11.19 15.83 26.79
CA GLU A 196 -10.59 17.15 26.59
C GLU A 196 -10.54 17.98 27.88
N HIS A 197 -11.34 17.62 28.88
CA HIS A 197 -11.45 18.31 30.16
C HIS A 197 -10.61 17.67 31.27
N PHE A 198 -9.79 16.67 30.94
CA PHE A 198 -8.95 16.00 31.92
C PHE A 198 -7.85 16.93 32.45
N ALA A 199 -7.55 16.81 33.74
CA ALA A 199 -6.37 17.47 34.31
C ALA A 199 -5.12 17.00 33.57
N ASP A 200 -4.23 17.93 33.23
CA ASP A 200 -3.02 17.69 32.45
C ASP A 200 -3.26 17.15 31.02
N ALA A 201 -4.35 17.52 30.35
CA ALA A 201 -4.63 17.15 28.95
C ALA A 201 -3.48 17.50 27.97
N GLU A 202 -2.64 18.48 28.32
CA GLU A 202 -1.45 18.86 27.55
C GLU A 202 -0.31 17.82 27.61
N MET A 203 -0.30 16.95 28.63
CA MET A 203 0.73 15.93 28.78
C MET A 203 0.49 14.73 27.85
N PRO A 204 1.51 14.23 27.13
CA PRO A 204 1.36 13.08 26.24
C PRO A 204 0.71 11.88 26.93
N GLY A 205 -0.33 11.34 26.29
CA GLY A 205 -1.11 10.19 26.77
C GLY A 205 -2.12 10.47 27.89
N ALA A 206 -2.26 11.72 28.36
CA ALA A 206 -3.31 12.06 29.32
C ALA A 206 -4.72 11.90 28.71
N VAL A 207 -4.88 12.36 27.47
CA VAL A 207 -6.03 12.06 26.62
C VAL A 207 -5.75 10.78 25.84
N PRO A 208 -6.62 9.76 25.91
CA PRO A 208 -6.43 8.55 25.13
C PRO A 208 -6.65 8.81 23.65
N VAL A 209 -5.69 8.33 22.84
CA VAL A 209 -5.78 8.31 21.39
C VAL A 209 -6.28 6.94 20.97
N ILE A 210 -7.42 6.87 20.30
CA ILE A 210 -8.03 5.62 19.83
C ILE A 210 -8.26 5.73 18.34
N ILE A 211 -7.55 4.93 17.56
CA ILE A 211 -7.52 5.00 16.10
C ILE A 211 -7.68 3.60 15.54
N LEU A 212 -8.57 3.45 14.56
CA LEU A 212 -8.62 2.32 13.67
C LEU A 212 -7.97 2.71 12.34
N SER A 213 -6.77 2.18 12.10
CA SER A 213 -6.08 2.32 10.81
C SER A 213 -6.47 1.17 9.89
N VAL A 214 -6.82 1.48 8.65
CA VAL A 214 -7.16 0.50 7.61
C VAL A 214 -6.18 0.67 6.45
N GLU A 215 -5.33 -0.33 6.21
CA GLU A 215 -4.20 -0.27 5.28
C GLU A 215 -4.37 -1.24 4.12
N ASP A 216 -4.15 -0.76 2.89
CA ASP A 216 -4.02 -1.61 1.71
C ASP A 216 -2.65 -2.28 1.71
N ILE A 217 -2.62 -3.59 1.93
CA ILE A 217 -1.41 -4.42 1.93
C ILE A 217 -1.41 -5.45 0.80
N ARG A 218 -2.26 -5.27 -0.23
CA ARG A 218 -2.33 -6.18 -1.38
C ARG A 218 -0.98 -6.30 -2.08
N GLY A 219 -0.22 -5.21 -2.09
CA GLY A 219 1.11 -5.16 -2.68
C GLY A 219 2.09 -6.08 -1.99
N GLU A 220 2.04 -6.20 -0.68
CA GLU A 220 2.93 -7.03 0.13
C GLU A 220 2.43 -8.47 0.31
N ASN A 221 1.11 -8.65 0.23
CA ASN A 221 0.41 -9.93 0.38
C ASN A 221 0.75 -10.65 1.70
N LEU A 222 0.85 -9.90 2.80
CA LEU A 222 1.16 -10.45 4.13
C LEU A 222 -0.08 -11.11 4.74
N ASN A 223 0.11 -12.25 5.42
CA ASN A 223 -0.93 -12.80 6.29
C ASN A 223 -0.90 -12.10 7.67
N LEU A 224 -1.81 -12.48 8.56
CA LEU A 224 -1.91 -11.85 9.89
C LEU A 224 -0.61 -11.97 10.71
N SER A 225 0.02 -13.14 10.75
CA SER A 225 1.26 -13.32 11.52
C SER A 225 2.40 -12.46 10.98
N GLU A 226 2.56 -12.40 9.66
CA GLU A 226 3.62 -11.60 9.02
C GLU A 226 3.35 -10.10 9.15
N PHE A 227 2.09 -9.70 8.99
CA PHE A 227 1.69 -8.31 9.21
C PHE A 227 1.89 -7.90 10.68
N LYS A 228 1.60 -8.80 11.62
CA LYS A 228 1.89 -8.59 13.05
C LYS A 228 3.38 -8.35 13.30
N ASP A 229 4.27 -9.15 12.73
CA ASP A 229 5.71 -8.94 12.89
C ASP A 229 6.16 -7.59 12.28
N ARG A 230 5.67 -7.25 11.08
CA ARG A 230 5.89 -5.92 10.47
C ARG A 230 5.38 -4.78 11.36
N SER A 231 4.16 -4.90 11.86
CA SER A 231 3.51 -3.89 12.71
C SER A 231 4.27 -3.72 14.04
N LYS A 232 4.79 -4.81 14.58
CA LYS A 232 5.64 -4.83 15.77
C LYS A 232 6.94 -4.07 15.56
N ASP A 233 7.70 -4.42 14.54
CA ASP A 233 8.99 -3.78 14.25
C ASP A 233 8.82 -2.28 14.02
N LEU A 234 7.78 -1.90 13.27
CA LEU A 234 7.49 -0.51 13.00
C LEU A 234 7.04 0.24 14.27
N SER A 235 6.16 -0.33 15.08
CA SER A 235 5.72 0.29 16.35
C SER A 235 6.90 0.51 17.30
N MET A 236 7.79 -0.47 17.38
CA MET A 236 9.03 -0.39 18.17
C MET A 236 9.94 0.73 17.64
N GLN A 237 10.15 0.81 16.33
CA GLN A 237 10.95 1.86 15.72
C GLN A 237 10.34 3.25 15.95
N GLN A 238 9.03 3.41 15.81
CA GLN A 238 8.34 4.67 16.04
C GLN A 238 8.46 5.14 17.50
N MET A 239 8.20 4.25 18.47
CA MET A 239 8.37 4.58 19.89
C MET A 239 9.84 4.87 20.26
N LEU A 240 10.80 4.17 19.64
CA LEU A 240 12.22 4.46 19.81
C LEU A 240 12.56 5.87 19.31
N MET A 241 12.02 6.28 18.16
CA MET A 241 12.19 7.63 17.62
C MET A 241 11.57 8.72 18.52
N MET A 242 10.47 8.44 19.22
CA MET A 242 9.88 9.38 20.19
C MET A 242 10.85 9.75 21.32
N THR A 243 11.81 8.86 21.62
CA THR A 243 12.84 9.10 22.63
C THR A 243 14.17 9.60 22.05
N GLY A 244 14.20 9.92 20.75
CA GLY A 244 15.45 10.22 20.04
C GLY A 244 16.42 9.04 20.02
N GLY A 245 15.92 7.80 20.19
CA GLY A 245 16.74 6.60 20.24
C GLY A 245 17.36 6.29 21.60
N VAL A 246 17.06 7.08 22.64
CA VAL A 246 17.71 6.96 23.95
C VAL A 246 17.16 5.80 24.78
N VAL A 247 15.85 5.53 24.68
CA VAL A 247 15.19 4.51 25.51
C VAL A 247 14.49 3.50 24.62
N GLN A 248 14.90 2.23 24.74
CA GLN A 248 14.27 1.13 24.02
C GLN A 248 12.83 0.91 24.52
N PRO A 249 11.83 0.82 23.61
CA PRO A 249 10.48 0.43 23.99
C PRO A 249 10.46 -1.02 24.50
N VAL A 250 9.43 -1.35 25.28
CA VAL A 250 9.26 -2.69 25.84
C VAL A 250 7.98 -3.32 25.32
N VAL A 251 8.10 -4.48 24.66
CA VAL A 251 6.94 -5.33 24.33
C VAL A 251 6.49 -6.04 25.61
N ARG A 252 5.26 -5.79 26.03
CA ARG A 252 4.63 -6.38 27.21
C ARG A 252 3.82 -7.63 26.89
N LYS A 253 3.12 -7.63 25.75
CA LYS A 253 2.33 -8.77 25.28
C LYS A 253 2.41 -8.91 23.76
N ASP A 254 2.36 -10.15 23.32
CA ASP A 254 2.33 -10.56 21.92
C ASP A 254 1.55 -11.87 21.85
N ASN A 255 0.21 -11.75 21.78
CA ASN A 255 -0.70 -12.87 22.00
C ASN A 255 -1.77 -12.91 20.90
N SER A 256 -2.12 -14.12 20.46
CA SER A 256 -3.37 -14.35 19.74
C SER A 256 -4.55 -14.09 20.69
N VAL A 257 -5.57 -13.40 20.19
CA VAL A 257 -6.77 -13.03 20.94
C VAL A 257 -8.01 -13.17 20.07
N GLN A 258 -9.20 -13.02 20.64
CA GLN A 258 -10.43 -12.87 19.88
C GLN A 258 -11.23 -11.71 20.48
N GLU A 259 -10.88 -10.50 20.07
CA GLU A 259 -11.48 -9.26 20.55
C GLU A 259 -12.29 -8.63 19.41
N GLY A 260 -13.56 -9.03 19.28
CA GLY A 260 -14.37 -8.66 18.11
C GLY A 260 -13.78 -9.28 16.84
N PRO A 261 -13.46 -8.48 15.80
CA PRO A 261 -12.87 -8.97 14.57
C PRO A 261 -11.35 -9.19 14.67
N PHE A 262 -10.71 -8.73 15.75
CA PHE A 262 -9.26 -8.75 15.89
C PHE A 262 -8.76 -10.06 16.47
N ARG A 263 -7.78 -10.67 15.77
CA ARG A 263 -7.23 -12.00 16.08
C ARG A 263 -5.86 -11.95 16.77
N HIS A 264 -5.22 -10.78 16.85
CA HIS A 264 -3.93 -10.62 17.52
C HIS A 264 -3.84 -9.34 18.34
N LEU A 265 -3.09 -9.37 19.44
CA LEU A 265 -2.83 -8.25 20.33
C LEU A 265 -1.32 -8.06 20.55
N LEU A 266 -0.87 -6.83 20.36
CA LEU A 266 0.45 -6.35 20.75
C LEU A 266 0.30 -5.25 21.81
N GLU A 267 1.00 -5.38 22.93
CA GLU A 267 1.01 -4.38 24.01
C GLU A 267 2.44 -3.87 24.23
N TYR A 268 2.61 -2.56 24.25
CA TYR A 268 3.90 -1.90 24.41
C TYR A 268 3.89 -0.92 25.58
N ALA A 269 5.09 -0.64 26.09
CA ALA A 269 5.34 0.45 27.02
C ALA A 269 6.55 1.27 26.57
N GLN A 270 6.42 2.59 26.61
CA GLN A 270 7.50 3.54 26.37
C GLN A 270 7.48 4.62 27.45
N SER A 271 8.60 4.79 28.15
CA SER A 271 8.71 5.75 29.25
C SER A 271 9.94 6.61 29.09
N MET A 272 9.79 7.93 29.25
CA MET A 272 10.90 8.87 29.37
C MET A 272 10.55 9.91 30.45
N PRO A 273 10.73 9.59 31.74
CA PRO A 273 10.49 10.54 32.82
C PRO A 273 11.44 11.76 32.74
N PRO A 274 10.99 12.97 33.10
CA PRO A 274 9.63 13.34 33.52
C PRO A 274 8.68 13.66 32.35
N PHE A 275 9.12 13.49 31.11
CA PHE A 275 8.42 13.98 29.92
C PHE A 275 7.15 13.20 29.59
N PHE A 276 7.20 11.86 29.59
CA PHE A 276 6.02 11.03 29.32
C PHE A 276 6.16 9.58 29.79
N ASP A 277 5.02 8.92 29.94
CA ASP A 277 4.90 7.48 30.18
C ASP A 277 3.68 6.96 29.39
N LEU A 278 3.90 6.05 28.46
CA LEU A 278 2.91 5.60 27.48
C LEU A 278 2.75 4.08 27.52
N SER A 279 1.48 3.66 27.44
CA SER A 279 1.06 2.29 27.16
C SER A 279 0.29 2.29 25.83
N VAL A 280 0.65 1.37 24.95
CA VAL A 280 0.05 1.22 23.63
C VAL A 280 -0.49 -0.19 23.49
N ILE A 281 -1.73 -0.33 23.02
CA ILE A 281 -2.31 -1.61 22.62
C ILE A 281 -2.67 -1.53 21.15
N ASN A 282 -2.17 -2.46 20.34
CA ASN A 282 -2.60 -2.67 18.96
C ASN A 282 -3.35 -4.00 18.89
N LEU A 283 -4.60 -3.95 18.42
CA LEU A 283 -5.39 -5.11 18.01
C LEU A 283 -5.34 -5.22 16.49
N LEU A 284 -5.00 -6.39 15.98
CA LEU A 284 -4.69 -6.59 14.56
C LEU A 284 -5.62 -7.61 13.91
N GLU A 285 -5.98 -7.33 12.67
CA GLU A 285 -6.65 -8.27 11.76
C GLU A 285 -6.20 -8.03 10.33
N VAL A 286 -6.10 -9.10 9.54
CA VAL A 286 -5.86 -9.03 8.09
C VAL A 286 -6.94 -9.82 7.37
N ARG A 287 -7.59 -9.20 6.38
CA ARG A 287 -8.58 -9.85 5.50
C ARG A 287 -8.43 -9.36 4.06
N ASN A 288 -8.38 -10.28 3.10
CA ASN A 288 -8.39 -9.98 1.66
C ASN A 288 -7.36 -8.90 1.22
N GLY A 289 -6.16 -8.91 1.79
CA GLY A 289 -5.11 -7.93 1.48
C GLY A 289 -5.32 -6.55 2.12
N VAL A 290 -6.17 -6.46 3.14
CA VAL A 290 -6.42 -5.25 3.92
C VAL A 290 -6.11 -5.54 5.39
N ALA A 291 -5.29 -4.67 5.98
CA ALA A 291 -4.93 -4.77 7.39
C ALA A 291 -5.70 -3.74 8.23
N TYR A 292 -6.21 -4.19 9.36
CA TYR A 292 -6.95 -3.41 10.34
C TYR A 292 -6.14 -3.35 11.63
N VAL A 293 -5.80 -2.14 12.07
CA VAL A 293 -5.05 -1.90 13.31
C VAL A 293 -5.87 -1.00 14.21
N PHE A 294 -6.50 -1.57 15.24
CA PHE A 294 -7.19 -0.82 16.28
C PHE A 294 -6.20 -0.51 17.40
N GLN A 295 -5.70 0.71 17.40
CA GLN A 295 -4.70 1.21 18.32
C GLN A 295 -5.33 2.03 19.44
N ILE A 296 -4.84 1.81 20.65
CA ILE A 296 -5.12 2.63 21.84
C ILE A 296 -3.79 3.08 22.42
N MET A 297 -3.56 4.38 22.54
CA MET A 297 -2.38 4.96 23.19
C MET A 297 -2.80 5.92 24.31
N CYS A 298 -2.32 5.67 25.53
CA CYS A 298 -2.51 6.57 26.67
C CYS A 298 -1.50 6.30 27.79
N LYS A 299 -1.55 7.08 28.86
CA LYS A 299 -0.77 6.82 30.09
C LYS A 299 -1.25 5.51 30.74
N PRO A 300 -0.36 4.75 31.42
CA PRO A 300 -0.74 3.48 32.04
C PRO A 300 -1.90 3.58 33.04
N GLN A 301 -2.06 4.69 33.76
CA GLN A 301 -3.17 4.89 34.69
C GLN A 301 -4.52 4.95 33.95
N ILE A 302 -4.58 5.71 32.85
CA ILE A 302 -5.77 5.81 31.98
C ILE A 302 -6.04 4.45 31.32
N MET A 303 -4.99 3.79 30.83
CA MET A 303 -5.12 2.46 30.22
C MET A 303 -5.75 1.48 31.20
N ASN A 304 -5.27 1.42 32.44
CA ASN A 304 -5.79 0.52 33.45
C ASN A 304 -7.24 0.82 33.85
N GLN A 305 -7.62 2.10 33.91
CA GLN A 305 -8.97 2.52 34.28
C GLN A 305 -9.99 2.26 33.17
N TYR A 306 -9.64 2.58 31.91
CA TYR A 306 -10.58 2.58 30.79
C TYR A 306 -10.45 1.37 29.86
N ARG A 307 -9.52 0.44 30.13
CA ARG A 307 -9.33 -0.80 29.34
C ARG A 307 -10.64 -1.52 28.98
N PRO A 308 -11.59 -1.73 29.92
CA PRO A 308 -12.83 -2.44 29.59
C PRO A 308 -13.64 -1.75 28.49
N ILE A 309 -13.70 -0.41 28.51
CA ILE A 309 -14.39 0.39 27.50
C ILE A 309 -13.65 0.32 26.17
N PHE A 310 -12.32 0.43 26.18
CA PHE A 310 -11.51 0.33 24.95
C PHE A 310 -11.65 -1.04 24.27
N MET A 311 -11.62 -2.13 25.05
CA MET A 311 -11.84 -3.47 24.51
C MET A 311 -13.29 -3.66 24.04
N GLN A 312 -14.27 -3.03 24.70
CA GLN A 312 -15.66 -3.05 24.24
C GLN A 312 -15.83 -2.34 22.89
N LEU A 313 -15.15 -1.21 22.65
CA LEU A 313 -15.13 -0.54 21.34
C LEU A 313 -14.60 -1.46 20.24
N ALA A 314 -13.49 -2.16 20.51
CA ALA A 314 -12.93 -3.14 19.58
C ALA A 314 -13.92 -4.29 19.29
N ARG A 315 -14.56 -4.84 20.34
CA ARG A 315 -15.61 -5.87 20.21
C ARG A 315 -16.83 -5.40 19.42
N ASN A 316 -17.18 -4.13 19.55
CA ASN A 316 -18.30 -3.51 18.85
C ASN A 316 -17.96 -3.12 17.40
N THR A 317 -16.72 -3.28 16.97
CA THR A 317 -16.34 -3.11 15.56
C THR A 317 -16.72 -4.36 14.77
N VAL A 318 -17.26 -4.18 13.58
CA VAL A 318 -17.53 -5.25 12.62
C VAL A 318 -16.70 -4.98 11.38
N VAL A 319 -15.91 -5.98 10.98
CA VAL A 319 -15.16 -5.97 9.72
C VAL A 319 -15.90 -6.85 8.73
N THR A 320 -16.43 -6.22 7.69
CA THR A 320 -17.00 -6.90 6.52
C THR A 320 -15.91 -6.98 5.46
N PRO A 321 -15.40 -8.19 5.12
CA PRO A 321 -14.34 -8.32 4.14
C PRO A 321 -14.73 -7.69 2.82
N MET A 322 -13.90 -6.79 2.30
CA MET A 322 -14.09 -6.23 0.97
C MET A 322 -13.67 -7.26 -0.08
N ASP A 323 -14.36 -7.26 -1.23
CA ASP A 323 -13.95 -8.07 -2.38
C ASP A 323 -12.58 -7.64 -2.91
N SER A 324 -12.29 -6.33 -2.85
CA SER A 324 -11.01 -5.73 -3.20
C SER A 324 -10.95 -4.28 -2.72
N SER A 325 -9.79 -3.85 -2.23
CA SER A 325 -9.50 -2.43 -1.97
C SER A 325 -9.00 -1.69 -3.23
N SER A 326 -8.92 -2.33 -4.40
CA SER A 326 -8.49 -1.67 -5.64
C SER A 326 -9.49 -0.63 -6.10
N LEU A 327 -8.97 0.55 -6.44
CA LEU A 327 -9.76 1.59 -7.10
C LEU A 327 -9.75 1.43 -8.63
N GLY A 328 -8.63 0.98 -9.21
CA GLY A 328 -8.49 0.71 -10.65
C GLY A 328 -7.74 -0.57 -10.96
N PHE A 329 -7.42 -0.77 -12.23
CA PHE A 329 -6.65 -1.92 -12.74
C PHE A 329 -5.75 -1.48 -13.90
N PHE A 330 -4.78 -2.32 -14.25
CA PHE A 330 -4.01 -2.18 -15.48
C PHE A 330 -4.60 -3.05 -16.57
N ARG A 331 -4.88 -2.47 -17.73
CA ARG A 331 -5.17 -3.21 -18.96
C ARG A 331 -3.87 -3.41 -19.73
N VAL A 332 -3.38 -4.64 -19.73
CA VAL A 332 -2.13 -5.03 -20.41
C VAL A 332 -2.46 -5.66 -21.75
N HIS A 333 -1.81 -5.19 -22.81
CA HIS A 333 -1.87 -5.78 -24.14
C HIS A 333 -0.55 -6.46 -24.47
N THR A 334 -0.60 -7.73 -24.90
CA THR A 334 0.61 -8.51 -25.24
C THR A 334 0.87 -8.59 -26.74
N GLY A 335 -0.07 -8.14 -27.58
CA GLY A 335 -0.08 -8.40 -29.02
C GLY A 335 -0.78 -9.71 -29.43
N GLU A 336 -1.13 -10.57 -28.46
CA GLU A 336 -1.99 -11.74 -28.67
C GLU A 336 -3.28 -11.68 -27.85
N VAL A 337 -3.18 -11.18 -26.61
CA VAL A 337 -4.30 -11.05 -25.68
C VAL A 337 -4.23 -9.69 -24.99
N CYS A 338 -5.38 -9.24 -24.49
CA CYS A 338 -5.43 -8.23 -23.45
C CYS A 338 -5.97 -8.84 -22.16
N MET A 339 -5.55 -8.29 -21.03
CA MET A 339 -5.93 -8.74 -19.70
C MET A 339 -5.90 -7.58 -18.71
N ASP A 340 -6.90 -7.55 -17.83
CA ASP A 340 -7.00 -6.61 -16.72
C ASP A 340 -6.35 -7.23 -15.48
N ILE A 341 -5.34 -6.56 -14.93
CA ILE A 341 -4.55 -7.03 -13.78
C ILE A 341 -4.57 -6.02 -12.63
N ASP A 342 -4.28 -6.52 -11.42
CA ASP A 342 -4.16 -5.66 -10.23
C ASP A 342 -2.97 -4.70 -10.38
N THR A 343 -3.11 -3.48 -9.85
CA THR A 343 -2.06 -2.44 -9.94
C THR A 343 -0.80 -2.76 -9.13
N THR A 344 -0.86 -3.78 -8.28
CA THR A 344 0.28 -4.28 -7.51
C THR A 344 1.13 -5.31 -8.26
N TRP A 345 0.76 -5.69 -9.48
CA TRP A 345 1.48 -6.68 -10.27
C TRP A 345 2.33 -6.01 -11.34
N ASN A 346 3.63 -6.34 -11.35
CA ASN A 346 4.51 -6.07 -12.48
C ASN A 346 4.21 -7.08 -13.59
N TRP A 347 4.44 -6.71 -14.85
CA TRP A 347 4.21 -7.59 -15.99
C TRP A 347 5.41 -7.67 -16.92
N SER A 348 5.47 -8.79 -17.61
CA SER A 348 6.38 -9.07 -18.71
C SER A 348 5.71 -10.04 -19.67
N TYR A 349 6.15 -10.05 -20.92
CA TYR A 349 5.65 -10.97 -21.93
C TYR A 349 6.79 -11.38 -22.86
N PRO A 350 6.64 -12.52 -23.56
CA PRO A 350 7.65 -12.99 -24.50
C PRO A 350 7.92 -11.95 -25.59
N ALA A 351 9.15 -11.94 -26.13
CA ALA A 351 9.45 -11.13 -27.29
C ALA A 351 8.57 -11.55 -28.49
N ALA A 352 8.09 -10.56 -29.25
CA ALA A 352 7.23 -10.81 -30.42
C ALA A 352 7.89 -11.80 -31.39
N GLY A 353 7.14 -12.84 -31.81
CA GLY A 353 7.63 -13.89 -32.71
C GLY A 353 8.43 -15.01 -32.02
N SER A 354 8.51 -15.02 -30.69
CA SER A 354 9.09 -16.14 -29.95
C SER A 354 8.09 -17.29 -29.79
N ASP A 355 7.94 -18.12 -30.82
CA ASP A 355 7.19 -19.40 -30.74
C ASP A 355 7.73 -20.37 -29.66
N ALA A 356 8.88 -20.06 -29.06
CA ALA A 356 9.52 -20.85 -28.02
C ALA A 356 8.90 -20.69 -26.62
N SER A 357 8.10 -19.66 -26.36
CA SER A 357 7.54 -19.44 -25.02
C SER A 357 6.14 -20.08 -24.89
N PRO A 358 5.91 -20.97 -23.92
CA PRO A 358 4.59 -21.57 -23.72
C PRO A 358 3.57 -20.61 -23.08
N HIS A 359 4.02 -19.51 -22.49
CA HIS A 359 3.16 -18.54 -21.78
C HIS A 359 2.89 -17.29 -22.60
N LEU A 360 1.73 -16.68 -22.39
CA LEU A 360 1.28 -15.44 -23.04
C LEU A 360 1.74 -14.19 -22.30
N ALA A 361 1.76 -14.26 -20.97
CA ALA A 361 2.22 -13.18 -20.09
C ALA A 361 2.69 -13.76 -18.76
N GLN A 362 3.59 -13.04 -18.10
CA GLN A 362 4.03 -13.32 -16.76
C GLN A 362 3.92 -12.07 -15.90
N PHE A 363 3.35 -12.23 -14.72
CA PHE A 363 3.21 -11.20 -13.72
C PHE A 363 3.95 -11.57 -12.44
N GLU A 364 4.41 -10.56 -11.73
CA GLU A 364 5.08 -10.71 -10.44
C GLU A 364 4.54 -9.68 -9.46
N LEU A 365 4.24 -10.11 -8.23
CA LEU A 365 3.83 -9.19 -7.17
C LEU A 365 4.95 -8.17 -6.87
N ALA A 366 4.62 -6.88 -6.83
CA ALA A 366 5.56 -5.79 -6.56
C ALA A 366 5.91 -5.65 -5.06
N SER A 367 6.27 -6.76 -4.41
CA SER A 367 6.67 -6.82 -3.00
C SER A 367 8.16 -7.05 -2.84
N THR A 368 8.76 -6.35 -1.88
CA THR A 368 10.15 -6.56 -1.46
C THR A 368 10.31 -7.74 -0.50
N VAL A 369 9.20 -8.25 0.05
CA VAL A 369 9.18 -9.28 1.10
C VAL A 369 8.69 -10.63 0.58
N LYS A 370 7.73 -10.63 -0.34
CA LYS A 370 7.14 -11.82 -0.94
C LYS A 370 7.17 -11.74 -2.46
N ARG A 371 7.63 -12.80 -3.12
CA ARG A 371 7.55 -12.93 -4.57
C ARG A 371 6.58 -14.02 -4.94
N GLU A 372 5.64 -13.65 -5.80
CA GLU A 372 4.67 -14.56 -6.37
C GLU A 372 4.72 -14.42 -7.88
N GLN A 373 4.87 -15.55 -8.56
CA GLN A 373 4.84 -15.62 -10.01
C GLN A 373 3.43 -15.99 -10.43
N ILE A 374 2.84 -15.18 -11.30
CA ILE A 374 1.53 -15.43 -11.89
C ILE A 374 1.77 -15.53 -13.39
N THR A 375 1.36 -16.62 -14.03
CA THR A 375 1.66 -16.85 -15.46
C THR A 375 0.40 -17.20 -16.20
N LEU A 376 0.15 -16.47 -17.30
CA LEU A 376 -0.97 -16.70 -18.19
C LEU A 376 -0.55 -17.65 -19.32
N PHE A 377 -1.34 -18.69 -19.52
CA PHE A 377 -1.18 -19.68 -20.59
C PHE A 377 -2.47 -19.80 -21.39
N ARG A 378 -2.34 -20.31 -22.63
CA ARG A 378 -3.45 -21.05 -23.25
C ARG A 378 -3.61 -22.37 -22.50
N GLU A 379 -4.83 -22.85 -22.36
CA GLU A 379 -5.13 -24.05 -21.58
C GLU A 379 -4.34 -25.29 -22.08
N ASP A 380 -4.16 -25.43 -23.39
CA ASP A 380 -3.40 -26.53 -24.01
C ASP A 380 -1.87 -26.41 -23.84
N LYS A 381 -1.37 -25.26 -23.34
CA LYS A 381 0.06 -24.97 -23.16
C LYS A 381 0.50 -24.92 -21.71
N VAL A 382 -0.41 -25.18 -20.76
CA VAL A 382 -0.07 -25.25 -19.34
C VAL A 382 0.94 -26.38 -19.12
N PRO A 383 2.13 -26.12 -18.56
CA PRO A 383 3.11 -27.15 -18.28
C PRO A 383 2.52 -28.23 -17.38
N THR A 384 2.65 -29.50 -17.79
CA THR A 384 2.27 -30.65 -16.97
C THR A 384 3.02 -30.59 -15.64
N THR A 385 2.28 -30.79 -14.56
CA THR A 385 2.84 -30.72 -13.21
C THR A 385 2.87 -32.10 -12.59
N ASP A 386 3.98 -32.48 -11.97
CA ASP A 386 4.05 -33.69 -11.15
C ASP A 386 3.34 -33.54 -9.79
N HIS A 387 2.79 -32.34 -9.51
CA HIS A 387 2.08 -32.05 -8.27
C HIS A 387 0.82 -32.90 -8.12
N LYS A 388 0.58 -33.38 -6.89
CA LYS A 388 -0.68 -34.06 -6.58
C LYS A 388 -1.78 -33.02 -6.41
N GLN A 389 -2.82 -33.11 -7.24
CA GLN A 389 -4.03 -32.30 -7.09
C GLN A 389 -4.69 -32.60 -5.74
N ARG A 390 -4.96 -31.55 -4.96
CA ARG A 390 -5.57 -31.67 -3.63
C ARG A 390 -7.00 -31.16 -3.58
N ASN A 391 -7.28 -30.07 -4.29
CA ASN A 391 -8.58 -29.40 -4.23
C ASN A 391 -8.99 -28.91 -5.62
N GLU A 392 -10.28 -28.99 -5.91
CA GLU A 392 -10.92 -28.42 -7.09
C GLU A 392 -12.22 -27.76 -6.65
N LYS A 393 -12.37 -26.48 -6.99
CA LYS A 393 -13.60 -25.72 -6.73
C LYS A 393 -13.92 -24.83 -7.93
N VAL A 394 -15.20 -24.49 -8.07
CA VAL A 394 -15.66 -23.56 -9.11
C VAL A 394 -16.13 -22.28 -8.44
N LEU A 395 -15.54 -21.16 -8.82
CA LEU A 395 -15.90 -19.84 -8.30
C LEU A 395 -16.24 -18.91 -9.47
N GLY A 396 -17.49 -18.47 -9.55
CA GLY A 396 -17.96 -17.59 -10.62
C GLY A 396 -17.79 -18.17 -12.03
N GLY A 397 -17.82 -19.49 -12.21
CA GLY A 397 -17.58 -20.15 -13.50
C GLY A 397 -16.11 -20.37 -13.86
N VAL A 398 -15.17 -19.94 -13.01
CA VAL A 398 -13.74 -20.27 -13.13
C VAL A 398 -13.46 -21.54 -12.35
N THR A 399 -12.77 -22.49 -12.98
CA THR A 399 -12.32 -23.71 -12.31
C THR A 399 -10.99 -23.45 -11.63
N ILE A 400 -10.93 -23.61 -10.31
CA ILE A 400 -9.75 -23.39 -9.49
C ILE A 400 -9.24 -24.75 -9.03
N ARG A 401 -8.00 -25.09 -9.39
CA ARG A 401 -7.31 -26.32 -8.96
C ARG A 401 -6.09 -25.96 -8.14
N SER A 402 -5.95 -26.58 -6.98
CA SER A 402 -4.77 -26.49 -6.12
C SER A 402 -3.99 -27.81 -6.16
N ALA A 403 -2.69 -27.71 -6.40
CA ALA A 403 -1.78 -28.85 -6.41
C ALA A 403 -0.50 -28.51 -5.64
N PHE A 404 0.12 -29.51 -4.98
CA PHE A 404 1.35 -29.34 -4.20
C PHE A 404 2.49 -30.22 -4.74
N ASP A 405 3.73 -29.69 -4.80
CA ASP A 405 4.96 -30.49 -4.96
C ASP A 405 5.45 -31.12 -3.65
N GLY A 406 4.78 -30.84 -2.54
CA GLY A 406 5.23 -31.22 -1.20
C GLY A 406 5.82 -30.06 -0.41
N THR A 407 6.12 -28.92 -1.05
CA THR A 407 6.66 -27.71 -0.40
C THR A 407 5.85 -26.45 -0.73
N GLN A 408 5.42 -26.29 -1.97
CA GLN A 408 4.72 -25.11 -2.47
C GLN A 408 3.42 -25.52 -3.16
N GLU A 409 2.42 -24.66 -2.99
CA GLU A 409 1.14 -24.75 -3.66
C GLU A 409 1.21 -24.07 -5.03
N LYS A 410 0.68 -24.74 -6.04
CA LYS A 410 0.38 -24.15 -7.34
C LYS A 410 -1.13 -24.12 -7.52
N LYS A 411 -1.70 -22.91 -7.66
CA LYS A 411 -3.12 -22.71 -7.96
C LYS A 411 -3.30 -22.39 -9.43
N THR A 412 -4.21 -23.08 -10.11
CA THR A 412 -4.53 -22.87 -11.52
C THR A 412 -5.98 -22.43 -11.64
N PHE A 413 -6.22 -21.33 -12.35
CA PHE A 413 -7.52 -20.73 -12.61
C PHE A 413 -7.82 -20.85 -14.11
N THR A 414 -8.81 -21.65 -14.47
CA THR A 414 -9.14 -21.96 -15.87
C THR A 414 -10.48 -21.34 -16.27
N TYR A 415 -10.47 -20.60 -17.38
CA TYR A 415 -11.66 -19.97 -17.96
C TYR A 415 -11.49 -19.70 -19.46
N ASN A 416 -12.50 -20.01 -20.27
CA ASN A 416 -12.57 -19.71 -21.72
C ASN A 416 -11.29 -20.07 -22.52
N GLY A 417 -10.67 -21.22 -22.27
CA GLY A 417 -9.47 -21.67 -23.00
C GLY A 417 -8.16 -21.02 -22.54
N TYR A 418 -8.20 -20.22 -21.48
CA TYR A 418 -7.02 -19.62 -20.85
C TYR A 418 -6.86 -20.15 -19.42
N CYS A 419 -5.60 -20.18 -18.97
CA CYS A 419 -5.23 -20.62 -17.63
C CYS A 419 -4.29 -19.62 -16.98
N LEU A 420 -4.67 -19.10 -15.82
CA LEU A 420 -3.80 -18.31 -14.96
C LEU A 420 -3.23 -19.21 -13.86
N VAL A 421 -1.91 -19.33 -13.82
CA VAL A 421 -1.19 -20.18 -12.87
C VAL A 421 -0.48 -19.31 -11.85
N VAL A 422 -0.79 -19.50 -10.57
CA VAL A 422 -0.14 -18.82 -9.45
C VAL A 422 0.82 -19.77 -8.76
N HIS A 423 2.06 -19.33 -8.59
CA HIS A 423 3.13 -20.06 -7.95
C HIS A 423 3.92 -19.15 -6.99
N PRO A 424 3.80 -19.35 -5.66
CA PRO A 424 4.55 -18.61 -4.67
C PRO A 424 6.02 -19.04 -4.72
N GLN A 425 6.95 -18.08 -4.79
CA GLN A 425 8.39 -18.38 -4.96
C GLN A 425 9.11 -18.55 -3.62
N GLN A 426 8.64 -17.85 -2.59
CA GLN A 426 9.33 -17.78 -1.28
C GLN A 426 8.57 -18.47 -0.14
N LYS A 427 7.27 -18.75 -0.33
CA LYS A 427 6.39 -19.30 0.71
C LYS A 427 5.64 -20.51 0.18
N ALA A 428 5.10 -21.31 1.09
CA ALA A 428 4.37 -22.53 0.74
C ALA A 428 3.03 -22.24 0.05
N ILE A 429 2.35 -21.15 0.42
CA ILE A 429 0.97 -20.84 0.01
C ILE A 429 0.91 -19.37 -0.45
N SER A 430 0.12 -19.11 -1.49
CA SER A 430 -0.23 -17.75 -1.94
C SER A 430 -1.49 -17.27 -1.22
N TYR A 431 -1.43 -16.04 -0.71
CA TYR A 431 -2.55 -15.35 -0.05
C TYR A 431 -3.24 -14.33 -0.98
N LEU A 432 -2.92 -14.34 -2.27
CA LEU A 432 -3.58 -13.44 -3.21
C LEU A 432 -5.08 -13.72 -3.24
N SER A 433 -5.87 -12.65 -3.31
CA SER A 433 -7.33 -12.75 -3.38
C SER A 433 -7.75 -13.57 -4.60
N GLU A 434 -8.47 -14.67 -4.35
CA GLU A 434 -9.03 -15.49 -5.43
C GLU A 434 -10.02 -14.69 -6.28
N ALA A 435 -10.74 -13.73 -5.68
CA ALA A 435 -11.64 -12.84 -6.42
C ALA A 435 -10.89 -11.98 -7.44
N ALA A 436 -9.70 -11.48 -7.08
CA ALA A 436 -8.84 -10.73 -7.98
C ALA A 436 -8.32 -11.61 -9.14
N LEU A 437 -7.87 -12.83 -8.83
CA LEU A 437 -7.40 -13.81 -9.83
C LEU A 437 -8.51 -14.26 -10.78
N VAL A 438 -9.72 -14.49 -10.26
CA VAL A 438 -10.92 -14.82 -11.04
C VAL A 438 -11.29 -13.67 -11.97
N ARG A 439 -11.26 -12.42 -11.49
CA ARG A 439 -11.51 -11.24 -12.33
C ARG A 439 -10.47 -11.14 -13.44
N ALA A 440 -9.20 -11.33 -13.10
CA ALA A 440 -8.09 -11.23 -14.03
C ALA A 440 -8.20 -12.27 -15.16
N VAL A 441 -8.40 -13.57 -14.85
CA VAL A 441 -8.54 -14.60 -15.90
C VAL A 441 -9.80 -14.42 -16.75
N LYS A 442 -10.90 -13.91 -16.17
CA LYS A 442 -12.12 -13.61 -16.92
C LYS A 442 -11.99 -12.45 -17.89
N SER A 443 -11.11 -11.50 -17.60
CA SER A 443 -10.86 -10.33 -18.45
C SER A 443 -10.05 -10.66 -19.70
N VAL A 444 -9.46 -11.86 -19.79
CA VAL A 444 -8.61 -12.24 -20.90
C VAL A 444 -9.43 -12.30 -22.19
N THR A 445 -9.05 -11.49 -23.17
CA THR A 445 -9.64 -11.53 -24.52
C THR A 445 -8.54 -11.47 -25.59
N PRO A 446 -8.75 -12.05 -26.78
CA PRO A 446 -7.81 -11.90 -27.89
C PRO A 446 -7.62 -10.42 -28.25
N SER A 447 -6.37 -9.99 -28.42
CA SER A 447 -6.04 -8.61 -28.81
C SER A 447 -4.77 -8.59 -29.64
N SER A 448 -4.83 -7.99 -30.82
CA SER A 448 -3.66 -7.78 -31.68
C SER A 448 -2.92 -6.46 -31.38
N GLU A 449 -3.34 -5.73 -30.34
CA GLU A 449 -2.73 -4.46 -30.00
C GLU A 449 -1.36 -4.67 -29.36
N ALA A 450 -0.38 -3.91 -29.84
CA ALA A 450 0.95 -3.95 -29.26
C ALA A 450 0.97 -3.29 -27.86
N PRO A 451 1.85 -3.74 -26.95
CA PRO A 451 2.05 -3.09 -25.66
C PRO A 451 2.44 -1.61 -25.82
N ARG A 452 1.75 -0.71 -25.12
CA ARG A 452 1.96 0.74 -25.22
C ARG A 452 1.79 1.41 -23.86
N PRO A 453 2.55 2.48 -23.57
CA PRO A 453 3.82 2.90 -24.16
C PRO A 453 5.01 2.18 -23.52
N LYS A 454 6.07 1.88 -24.29
CA LYS A 454 7.34 1.29 -23.78
C LYS A 454 7.11 0.04 -22.89
N ALA A 455 6.43 -0.95 -23.46
CA ALA A 455 6.01 -2.13 -22.72
C ALA A 455 4.98 -1.90 -21.59
N GLY A 456 4.31 -0.76 -21.64
CA GLY A 456 3.33 -0.30 -20.67
C GLY A 456 1.96 -0.97 -20.72
N ALA A 457 1.02 -0.29 -20.06
CA ALA A 457 -0.38 -0.67 -19.95
C ALA A 457 -1.24 0.61 -19.89
N ALA A 458 -2.57 0.46 -19.95
CA ALA A 458 -3.49 1.54 -19.60
C ALA A 458 -3.96 1.35 -18.15
N PHE A 459 -3.80 2.36 -17.30
CA PHE A 459 -4.48 2.39 -16.01
C PHE A 459 -5.93 2.84 -16.23
N ILE A 460 -6.88 2.12 -15.64
CA ILE A 460 -8.31 2.40 -15.78
C ILE A 460 -8.95 2.41 -14.38
N THR A 461 -9.70 3.47 -14.06
CA THR A 461 -10.60 3.51 -12.91
C THR A 461 -12.02 3.77 -13.37
N THR A 462 -12.85 2.73 -13.33
CA THR A 462 -14.26 2.82 -13.74
C THR A 462 -15.08 3.62 -12.74
N GLU A 463 -14.77 3.51 -11.45
CA GLU A 463 -15.47 4.23 -10.38
C GLU A 463 -15.33 5.75 -10.53
N TYR A 464 -14.16 6.19 -10.98
CA TYR A 464 -13.82 7.60 -11.14
C TYR A 464 -13.82 8.08 -12.59
N GLY A 465 -14.14 7.20 -13.53
CA GLY A 465 -14.41 7.56 -14.91
C GLY A 465 -13.21 8.16 -15.64
N TYR A 466 -11.99 7.66 -15.43
CA TYR A 466 -10.83 8.08 -16.21
C TYR A 466 -9.83 6.95 -16.46
N SER A 467 -8.97 7.15 -17.46
CA SER A 467 -7.84 6.29 -17.80
C SER A 467 -6.62 7.11 -18.26
N PHE A 468 -5.44 6.51 -18.17
CA PHE A 468 -4.21 7.06 -18.73
C PHE A 468 -3.17 5.97 -18.98
N ASP A 469 -2.20 6.25 -19.84
CA ASP A 469 -1.13 5.30 -20.15
C ASP A 469 -0.04 5.27 -19.08
N VAL A 470 0.39 4.07 -18.72
CA VAL A 470 1.48 3.82 -17.77
C VAL A 470 2.65 3.12 -18.43
N ILE A 471 3.86 3.47 -18.02
CA ILE A 471 5.10 2.85 -18.53
C ILE A 471 5.34 1.51 -17.81
N GLY A 472 5.89 0.49 -18.49
CA GLY A 472 6.04 -0.86 -17.90
C GLY A 472 6.89 -0.95 -16.63
N SER A 473 7.85 -0.04 -16.43
CA SER A 473 8.70 0.02 -15.22
C SER A 473 8.16 0.97 -14.14
N SER A 474 6.94 1.47 -14.30
CA SER A 474 6.36 2.46 -13.40
C SER A 474 5.66 1.81 -12.20
N ARG A 475 5.15 2.63 -11.29
CA ARG A 475 4.27 2.18 -10.21
C ARG A 475 3.03 3.05 -10.13
N VAL A 476 1.87 2.43 -9.96
CA VAL A 476 0.63 3.12 -9.61
C VAL A 476 0.12 2.58 -8.28
N VAL A 477 -0.07 3.48 -7.32
CA VAL A 477 -0.81 3.22 -6.09
C VAL A 477 -2.24 3.70 -6.31
N SER A 478 -3.18 2.76 -6.27
CA SER A 478 -4.59 3.02 -6.51
C SER A 478 -5.44 2.17 -5.57
N THR A 479 -6.03 2.82 -4.56
CA THR A 479 -6.82 2.18 -3.52
C THR A 479 -8.05 2.99 -3.16
N LYS A 480 -9.08 2.31 -2.66
CA LYS A 480 -10.29 2.94 -2.12
C LYS A 480 -10.11 3.47 -0.69
N LEU A 481 -9.06 3.03 0.02
CA LEU A 481 -8.89 3.29 1.44
C LEU A 481 -8.38 4.73 1.74
N GLY A 482 -7.56 5.33 0.88
CA GLY A 482 -7.00 6.68 1.12
C GLY A 482 -7.66 7.78 0.26
N ASN A 483 -8.93 8.08 0.54
CA ASN A 483 -9.75 9.07 -0.19
C ASN A 483 -9.78 8.88 -1.73
N GLY A 484 -9.44 7.69 -2.20
CA GLY A 484 -9.34 7.40 -3.63
C GLY A 484 -8.24 8.15 -4.38
N THR A 485 -7.24 8.71 -3.69
CA THR A 485 -6.15 9.40 -4.39
C THR A 485 -5.29 8.38 -5.15
N VAL A 486 -5.08 8.62 -6.45
CA VAL A 486 -4.19 7.79 -7.29
C VAL A 486 -2.83 8.47 -7.38
N VAL A 487 -1.78 7.72 -7.09
CA VAL A 487 -0.40 8.18 -7.20
C VAL A 487 0.31 7.34 -8.26
N TYR A 488 0.84 8.01 -9.28
CA TYR A 488 1.60 7.40 -10.36
C TYR A 488 3.04 7.91 -10.35
N ALA A 489 4.00 6.98 -10.28
CA ALA A 489 5.42 7.24 -10.36
C ALA A 489 5.97 6.63 -11.67
N PRO A 490 6.17 7.41 -12.75
CA PRO A 490 6.65 6.91 -14.04
C PRO A 490 7.99 6.18 -13.99
N LYS A 491 8.85 6.55 -13.03
CA LYS A 491 10.16 5.92 -12.80
C LYS A 491 10.11 4.73 -11.83
N GLY A 492 8.94 4.41 -11.30
CA GLY A 492 8.78 3.39 -10.27
C GLY A 492 9.28 3.87 -8.91
N ILE A 493 9.51 2.91 -8.01
CA ILE A 493 10.13 3.18 -6.70
C ILE A 493 11.61 2.82 -6.78
N PRO A 494 12.50 3.60 -6.14
CA PRO A 494 13.91 3.27 -6.02
C PRO A 494 14.13 1.81 -5.60
N ALA A 495 15.14 1.16 -6.20
CA ALA A 495 15.41 -0.26 -6.01
C ALA A 495 15.74 -0.65 -4.56
N ASP A 496 16.16 0.30 -3.74
CA ASP A 496 16.44 0.13 -2.32
C ASP A 496 15.66 1.17 -1.50
N PRO A 497 14.52 0.80 -0.89
CA PRO A 497 13.69 1.72 -0.11
C PRO A 497 14.37 2.15 1.20
N THR A 498 15.49 1.53 1.59
CA THR A 498 16.23 1.86 2.82
C THR A 498 17.26 2.99 2.62
N LYS A 499 17.49 3.39 1.36
CA LYS A 499 18.39 4.49 1.00
C LYS A 499 17.58 5.70 0.56
N ALA A 500 18.03 6.89 0.98
CA ALA A 500 17.54 8.13 0.39
C ALA A 500 17.86 8.11 -1.11
N ALA A 501 16.83 8.05 -1.94
CA ALA A 501 16.97 8.08 -3.38
C ALA A 501 17.18 9.52 -3.83
N SER A 502 18.10 9.71 -4.76
CA SER A 502 18.30 11.03 -5.35
C SER A 502 17.03 11.48 -6.10
N PRO A 503 16.78 12.79 -6.22
CA PRO A 503 15.66 13.30 -7.04
C PRO A 503 15.68 12.79 -8.49
N GLU A 504 16.86 12.43 -9.01
CA GLU A 504 17.04 11.85 -10.33
C GLU A 504 16.52 10.42 -10.45
N GLU A 505 16.67 9.63 -9.38
CA GLU A 505 16.18 8.25 -9.26
C GLU A 505 14.67 8.21 -9.01
N THR A 506 14.14 9.10 -8.16
CA THR A 506 12.71 9.18 -7.88
C THR A 506 11.91 9.68 -9.09
N GLY A 507 12.46 10.62 -9.85
CA GLY A 507 11.81 11.17 -11.04
C GLY A 507 10.54 11.98 -10.72
N PRO A 508 9.65 12.19 -11.71
CA PRO A 508 8.41 12.91 -11.50
C PRO A 508 7.37 12.04 -10.76
N THR A 509 6.39 12.66 -10.13
CA THR A 509 5.22 12.00 -9.53
C THR A 509 3.94 12.65 -10.02
N VAL A 510 2.90 11.87 -10.26
CA VAL A 510 1.57 12.35 -10.61
C VAL A 510 0.60 11.96 -9.49
N THR A 511 -0.10 12.95 -8.96
CA THR A 511 -1.18 12.73 -7.98
C THR A 511 -2.50 13.11 -8.62
N ILE A 512 -3.48 12.21 -8.60
CA ILE A 512 -4.83 12.44 -9.10
C ILE A 512 -5.81 12.30 -7.94
N ARG A 513 -6.52 13.38 -7.62
CA ARG A 513 -7.55 13.43 -6.58
C ARG A 513 -8.89 13.78 -7.20
N ILE A 514 -9.93 13.12 -6.74
CA ILE A 514 -11.31 13.43 -7.09
C ILE A 514 -12.05 13.86 -5.84
N GLY A 515 -12.85 14.91 -5.96
CA GLY A 515 -13.63 15.42 -4.85
C GLY A 515 -14.83 16.21 -5.31
N LYS A 516 -15.84 16.27 -4.44
CA LYS A 516 -17.03 17.09 -4.59
C LYS A 516 -17.11 18.06 -3.42
N PRO A 517 -17.62 19.30 -3.60
CA PRO A 517 -17.72 20.27 -2.52
C PRO A 517 -18.46 19.77 -1.27
N GLU A 518 -19.42 18.84 -1.44
CA GLU A 518 -20.22 18.30 -0.33
C GLU A 518 -19.43 17.35 0.57
N THR A 519 -18.48 16.60 -0.01
CA THR A 519 -17.68 15.60 0.70
C THR A 519 -16.26 16.09 1.00
N ASP A 520 -15.80 17.09 0.25
CA ASP A 520 -14.44 17.61 0.28
C ASP A 520 -14.48 19.15 0.24
N PRO A 521 -14.29 19.83 1.39
CA PRO A 521 -14.37 21.29 1.46
C PRO A 521 -13.22 21.99 0.70
N ASP A 522 -12.18 21.24 0.31
CA ASP A 522 -11.11 21.76 -0.53
C ASP A 522 -11.47 21.76 -2.02
N CYS A 523 -12.61 21.18 -2.42
CA CYS A 523 -13.07 21.15 -3.80
C CYS A 523 -14.11 22.22 -4.12
N MET A 524 -14.15 22.63 -5.39
CA MET A 524 -15.15 23.57 -5.93
C MET A 524 -16.01 22.89 -7.01
N GLY A 525 -17.23 23.39 -7.22
CA GLY A 525 -18.23 22.80 -8.11
C GLY A 525 -18.13 23.29 -9.55
N THR A 526 -17.32 24.32 -9.82
CA THR A 526 -17.15 24.93 -11.15
C THR A 526 -15.70 25.40 -11.40
N ILE A 527 -15.33 25.56 -12.67
CA ILE A 527 -14.00 26.09 -13.06
C ILE A 527 -13.86 27.55 -12.63
N GLU A 528 -14.94 28.32 -12.63
CA GLU A 528 -14.98 29.72 -12.22
C GLU A 528 -14.67 29.88 -10.73
N GLU A 529 -15.31 29.07 -9.87
CA GLU A 529 -15.04 29.03 -8.44
C GLU A 529 -13.59 28.62 -8.15
N TRP A 530 -13.09 27.59 -8.84
CA TRP A 530 -11.69 27.20 -8.76
C TRP A 530 -10.75 28.33 -9.19
N THR A 531 -11.07 29.01 -10.28
CA THR A 531 -10.25 30.14 -10.78
C THR A 531 -10.21 31.28 -9.78
N ALA A 532 -11.34 31.59 -9.13
CA ALA A 532 -11.41 32.60 -8.08
C ALA A 532 -10.54 32.22 -6.87
N ARG A 533 -10.70 30.99 -6.35
CA ARG A 533 -9.91 30.47 -5.22
C ARG A 533 -8.42 30.50 -5.50
N ILE A 534 -7.97 29.98 -6.64
CA ILE A 534 -6.54 29.90 -6.97
C ILE A 534 -5.92 31.29 -7.18
N LYS A 535 -6.69 32.26 -7.69
CA LYS A 535 -6.24 33.66 -7.79
C LYS A 535 -6.08 34.31 -6.41
N GLU A 536 -6.94 33.98 -5.46
CA GLU A 536 -6.81 34.42 -4.06
C GLU A 536 -5.57 33.78 -3.41
N GLU A 537 -5.41 32.46 -3.53
CA GLU A 537 -4.26 31.73 -2.98
C GLU A 537 -2.92 32.17 -3.58
N ALA A 538 -2.91 32.62 -4.84
CA ALA A 538 -1.72 33.12 -5.51
C ALA A 538 -1.17 34.42 -4.91
N ALA A 539 -1.94 35.13 -4.09
CA ALA A 539 -1.44 36.27 -3.32
C ALA A 539 -0.29 35.87 -2.37
N ASN A 540 -0.21 34.58 -1.99
CA ASN A 540 0.85 34.03 -1.14
C ASN A 540 2.17 33.75 -1.89
N GLY A 541 2.23 33.99 -3.21
CA GLY A 541 3.46 34.00 -4.01
C GLY A 541 3.98 32.64 -4.50
N THR A 542 3.38 31.52 -4.09
CA THR A 542 3.81 30.16 -4.48
C THR A 542 3.16 29.68 -5.79
N ILE A 543 2.08 30.32 -6.23
CA ILE A 543 1.29 29.96 -7.41
C ILE A 543 1.53 30.97 -8.55
N THR A 544 1.81 30.48 -9.74
CA THR A 544 2.06 31.29 -10.94
C THR A 544 1.41 30.68 -12.18
N LYS A 545 1.37 31.44 -13.29
CA LYS A 545 0.86 30.98 -14.60
C LYS A 545 -0.56 30.39 -14.57
N ILE A 546 -1.46 31.04 -13.83
CA ILE A 546 -2.88 30.65 -13.77
C ILE A 546 -3.54 30.95 -15.10
N GLN A 547 -4.10 29.92 -15.75
CA GLN A 547 -4.78 30.04 -17.03
C GLN A 547 -5.86 28.97 -17.16
N VAL A 548 -6.95 29.30 -17.86
CA VAL A 548 -7.92 28.32 -18.32
C VAL A 548 -7.56 27.97 -19.77
N ILE A 549 -7.37 26.69 -20.04
CA ILE A 549 -7.04 26.14 -21.36
C ILE A 549 -8.06 25.09 -21.75
N GLN A 550 -8.14 24.76 -23.05
CA GLN A 550 -8.87 23.58 -23.50
C GLN A 550 -7.92 22.41 -23.68
N LEU A 551 -8.17 21.33 -22.95
CA LEU A 551 -7.50 20.04 -23.12
C LEU A 551 -8.55 19.02 -23.55
N LYS A 552 -8.36 18.39 -24.72
CA LYS A 552 -9.29 17.40 -25.29
C LYS A 552 -10.76 17.85 -25.26
N ASN A 553 -11.02 19.09 -25.69
CA ASN A 553 -12.34 19.73 -25.71
C ASN A 553 -13.00 19.93 -24.32
N GLN A 554 -12.22 19.88 -23.24
CA GLN A 554 -12.68 20.20 -21.89
C GLN A 554 -11.95 21.41 -21.35
N ASP A 555 -12.69 22.30 -20.69
CA ASP A 555 -12.11 23.43 -19.98
C ASP A 555 -11.30 22.91 -18.79
N CYS A 556 -10.07 23.35 -18.70
CA CYS A 556 -9.11 22.95 -17.69
C CYS A 556 -8.46 24.21 -17.11
N LEU A 557 -8.60 24.40 -15.79
CA LEU A 557 -7.77 25.36 -15.07
C LEU A 557 -6.39 24.75 -14.85
N THR A 558 -5.32 25.47 -15.19
CA THR A 558 -3.96 25.04 -14.92
C THR A 558 -3.12 26.16 -14.34
N PHE A 559 -2.18 25.80 -13.47
CA PHE A 559 -1.23 26.70 -12.84
C PHE A 559 0.03 25.94 -12.42
N LEU A 560 1.10 26.69 -12.15
CA LEU A 560 2.32 26.16 -11.54
C LEU A 560 2.35 26.50 -10.06
N SER A 561 2.64 25.52 -9.22
CA SER A 561 2.99 25.69 -7.81
C SER A 561 4.49 25.43 -7.62
N LYS A 562 5.09 26.13 -6.66
CA LYS A 562 6.45 25.86 -6.19
C LYS A 562 6.46 25.77 -4.69
N GLU A 563 7.11 24.75 -4.15
CA GLU A 563 7.25 24.55 -2.72
C GLU A 563 8.58 23.87 -2.36
N MET A 564 9.04 24.12 -1.13
CA MET A 564 10.20 23.42 -0.56
C MET A 564 9.69 22.17 0.16
N GLN A 565 10.02 20.98 -0.35
CA GLN A 565 9.69 19.71 0.27
C GLN A 565 10.91 19.14 1.00
N GLU A 566 10.71 18.59 2.20
CA GLU A 566 11.75 17.82 2.88
C GLU A 566 11.80 16.41 2.28
N VAL A 567 12.92 16.04 1.67
CA VAL A 567 13.09 14.74 0.99
C VAL A 567 13.88 13.74 1.83
N SER A 568 14.65 14.23 2.79
CA SER A 568 15.34 13.46 3.81
C SER A 568 15.54 14.36 5.06
N PRO A 569 15.82 13.82 6.25
CA PRO A 569 15.98 14.63 7.44
C PRO A 569 17.00 15.75 7.20
N SER A 570 16.59 17.01 7.35
CA SER A 570 17.40 18.22 7.10
C SER A 570 17.75 18.54 5.63
N GLU A 571 17.25 17.76 4.66
CA GLU A 571 17.43 18.02 3.23
C GLU A 571 16.11 18.49 2.62
N LYS A 572 16.12 19.70 2.06
CA LYS A 572 14.96 20.27 1.37
C LYS A 572 15.27 20.47 -0.10
N VAL A 573 14.35 20.03 -0.95
CA VAL A 573 14.41 20.19 -2.40
C VAL A 573 13.26 21.09 -2.83
N GLU A 574 13.56 22.03 -3.73
CA GLU A 574 12.52 22.82 -4.39
C GLU A 574 11.83 21.93 -5.43
N VAL A 575 10.52 21.78 -5.28
CA VAL A 575 9.66 21.00 -6.16
C VAL A 575 8.73 21.96 -6.90
N VAL A 576 8.61 21.75 -8.21
CA VAL A 576 7.63 22.42 -9.05
C VAL A 576 6.51 21.44 -9.35
N GLY A 577 5.29 21.87 -9.08
CA GLY A 577 4.06 21.19 -9.47
C GLY A 577 3.39 21.93 -10.62
N LYS A 578 2.86 21.22 -11.61
CA LYS A 578 1.85 21.74 -12.53
C LYS A 578 0.53 21.04 -12.24
N VAL A 579 -0.48 21.83 -11.93
CA VAL A 579 -1.81 21.35 -11.57
C VAL A 579 -2.74 21.55 -12.76
N PHE A 580 -3.60 20.57 -13.00
CA PHE A 580 -4.66 20.56 -13.99
C PHE A 580 -5.96 20.22 -13.25
N ILE A 581 -6.94 21.10 -13.32
CA ILE A 581 -8.23 20.96 -12.67
C ILE A 581 -9.30 20.91 -13.73
N PHE A 582 -10.02 19.80 -13.75
CA PHE A 582 -11.22 19.58 -14.55
C PHE A 582 -12.43 19.54 -13.64
N VAL A 583 -13.57 20.04 -14.10
CA VAL A 583 -14.83 19.96 -13.37
C VAL A 583 -15.91 19.41 -14.28
N ARG A 584 -16.50 18.27 -13.89
CA ARG A 584 -17.57 17.59 -14.65
C ARG A 584 -18.72 17.27 -13.70
N GLY A 585 -19.92 17.75 -13.99
CA GLY A 585 -21.11 17.50 -13.16
C GLY A 585 -20.93 17.86 -11.68
N GLY A 586 -20.25 18.98 -11.39
CA GLY A 586 -19.94 19.40 -10.02
C GLY A 586 -18.79 18.63 -9.33
N THR A 587 -18.19 17.66 -10.02
CA THR A 587 -17.09 16.84 -9.49
C THR A 587 -15.75 17.37 -10.01
N THR A 588 -14.83 17.64 -9.09
CA THR A 588 -13.46 18.04 -9.41
C THR A 588 -12.58 16.82 -9.67
N THR A 589 -11.80 16.86 -10.75
CA THR A 589 -10.63 16.01 -10.95
C THR A 589 -9.38 16.88 -10.96
N LEU A 590 -8.55 16.76 -9.93
CA LEU A 590 -7.28 17.47 -9.79
C LEU A 590 -6.14 16.52 -10.14
N VAL A 591 -5.36 16.87 -11.15
CA VAL A 591 -4.16 16.16 -11.57
C VAL A 591 -2.95 17.05 -11.31
N ARG A 592 -2.03 16.61 -10.47
CA ARG A 592 -0.82 17.33 -10.08
C ARG A 592 0.40 16.56 -10.54
N TRP A 593 1.15 17.13 -11.50
CA TRP A 593 2.44 16.61 -11.96
C TRP A 593 3.58 17.34 -11.26
N GLU A 594 4.46 16.60 -10.58
CA GLU A 594 5.51 17.16 -9.73
C GLU A 594 6.89 16.64 -10.09
N SER A 595 7.89 17.50 -10.00
CA SER A 595 9.30 17.14 -10.12
C SER A 595 10.17 18.16 -9.39
N ALA A 596 11.36 17.75 -8.95
CA ALA A 596 12.39 18.69 -8.52
C ALA A 596 12.64 19.75 -9.61
N THR A 597 12.78 21.02 -9.22
CA THR A 597 12.89 22.15 -10.16
C THR A 597 14.00 21.95 -11.19
N GLY A 598 15.15 21.42 -10.76
CA GLY A 598 16.31 21.15 -11.63
C GLY A 598 16.05 20.12 -12.72
N LEU A 599 15.04 19.26 -12.55
CA LEU A 599 14.68 18.18 -13.47
C LEU A 599 13.40 18.46 -14.27
N TRP A 600 12.71 19.56 -14.00
CA TRP A 600 11.44 19.91 -14.65
C TRP A 600 11.49 19.79 -16.19
N ARG A 601 12.48 20.45 -16.80
CA ARG A 601 12.65 20.46 -18.28
C ARG A 601 12.98 19.08 -18.85
N LYS A 602 13.56 18.17 -18.07
CA LYS A 602 13.89 16.81 -18.49
C LYS A 602 12.62 15.98 -18.68
N TYR A 603 11.62 16.19 -17.82
CA TYR A 603 10.40 15.39 -17.75
C TYR A 603 9.17 16.07 -18.36
N GLU A 604 9.32 17.27 -18.92
CA GLU A 604 8.22 18.01 -19.57
C GLU A 604 7.58 17.20 -20.72
N ARG A 605 8.38 16.47 -21.51
CA ARG A 605 7.85 15.58 -22.55
C ARG A 605 7.07 14.38 -22.00
N ASP A 606 7.48 13.85 -20.85
CA ASP A 606 6.78 12.73 -20.22
C ASP A 606 5.44 13.22 -19.64
N MET A 607 5.38 14.46 -19.13
CA MET A 607 4.14 15.12 -18.71
C MET A 607 3.18 15.31 -19.89
N ASP A 608 3.67 15.84 -21.01
CA ASP A 608 2.84 16.05 -22.20
C ASP A 608 2.28 14.71 -22.73
N ALA A 609 3.10 13.65 -22.76
CA ALA A 609 2.64 12.31 -23.14
C ALA A 609 1.59 11.74 -22.16
N PHE A 610 1.77 11.96 -20.86
CA PHE A 610 0.76 11.58 -19.86
C PHE A 610 -0.57 12.31 -20.11
N LEU A 611 -0.54 13.63 -20.30
CA LEU A 611 -1.75 14.43 -20.57
C LEU A 611 -2.42 14.06 -21.90
N GLU A 612 -1.61 13.73 -22.92
CA GLU A 612 -2.11 13.24 -24.20
C GLU A 612 -2.79 11.88 -24.06
N SER A 613 -2.36 11.03 -23.13
CA SER A 613 -3.02 9.74 -22.84
C SER A 613 -4.19 9.84 -21.85
N PHE A 614 -4.26 10.91 -21.06
CA PHE A 614 -5.29 11.05 -20.03
C PHE A 614 -6.67 11.25 -20.68
N GLU A 615 -7.62 10.40 -20.33
CA GLU A 615 -8.96 10.37 -20.91
C GLU A 615 -10.00 10.18 -19.84
N PHE A 616 -11.08 10.94 -19.96
CA PHE A 616 -12.29 10.67 -19.22
C PHE A 616 -13.09 9.60 -19.93
N LEU A 617 -13.52 8.59 -19.17
CA LEU A 617 -14.43 7.57 -19.66
C LEU A 617 -15.82 8.18 -19.80
N GLU A 618 -16.55 7.79 -20.84
CA GLU A 618 -17.97 8.13 -20.96
C GLU A 618 -18.72 7.54 -19.76
N GLU A 619 -19.68 8.29 -19.19
CA GLU A 619 -20.54 7.75 -18.15
C GLU A 619 -21.27 6.54 -18.75
N SER A 620 -20.95 5.34 -18.26
CA SER A 620 -21.74 4.16 -18.57
C SER A 620 -23.14 4.40 -18.04
N ALA A 621 -24.07 4.64 -18.97
CA ALA A 621 -25.48 4.94 -18.73
C ALA A 621 -26.21 3.87 -17.90
#